data_AF-A0A3C1ETB6-F1
#
_entry.id   AF-A0A3C1ETB6-F1
#
_cell.length_a   1.000
_cell.length_b   1.000
_cell.length_c   1.000
_cell.angle_alpha   90.00
_cell.angle_beta   90.00
_cell.angle_gamma   90.00
#
_symmetry.space_group_name_H-M   'P 1'
#
loop_
_entity.id
_entity.type
_entity.pdbx_description
1 polymer ?
#
loop_
_entity_poly.entity_id
_entity_poly.type
_entity_poly.pdbx_seq_one_letter_code
_entity_poly.pdbx_strand_id
1 'polypeptide(L)'
;MYDGESTIISVKAPTEWPHKTQWQPEKSDLKNDIATARYRSKYLDRMDGEIGGDPHLIILREILSVAEKKTKNGYVVRDLSPLNDGHYYLPAFSIPYVGRRIARNNLAPFAPFWTKNYAELLGRSKAKLLLRYGLQMETPNPQNMLIQLDRNLHPTGVLVFRDINDSRAVSPVEAAIGHPEILSSDRKINYTPNNYLCPEGDLSMWHFNEAGSYSVSRKVLERWITAHDKAYIGEILHALGTNPKFSKGLAIKSIGELQKFLFSDKGIRLLAKYHEELKAKHKGQ
;
A
#
# COMPACT_ATOMS: atom_id res chain seq x y z
N MET A 1 19.83 -33.58 6.23
CA MET A 1 19.86 -32.28 5.53
C MET A 1 18.41 -31.83 5.49
N TYR A 2 18.07 -30.75 6.21
CA TYR A 2 16.74 -30.14 6.09
C TYR A 2 16.79 -29.22 4.87
N ASP A 3 16.30 -29.75 3.76
CA ASP A 3 16.00 -29.10 2.49
C ASP A 3 14.60 -28.44 2.50
N GLY A 4 13.93 -28.40 3.66
CA GLY A 4 12.68 -27.69 3.86
C GLY A 4 12.93 -26.19 3.96
N GLU A 5 12.51 -25.44 2.94
CA GLU A 5 12.40 -23.98 2.98
C GLU A 5 11.67 -23.57 4.26
N SER A 6 12.37 -22.93 5.19
CA SER A 6 11.77 -22.46 6.43
C SER A 6 10.78 -21.34 6.10
N THR A 7 9.48 -21.60 6.29
CA THR A 7 8.47 -20.54 6.18
C THR A 7 8.72 -19.49 7.24
N ILE A 8 8.98 -18.25 6.82
CA ILE A 8 9.16 -17.13 7.73
C ILE A 8 7.78 -16.49 7.96
N ILE A 9 7.42 -16.31 9.22
CA ILE A 9 6.16 -15.67 9.61
C ILE A 9 6.40 -14.53 10.60
N SER A 10 5.47 -13.59 10.67
CA SER A 10 5.37 -12.66 11.80
C SER A 10 4.05 -12.85 12.53
N VAL A 11 4.06 -12.68 13.85
CA VAL A 11 2.87 -12.69 14.69
C VAL A 11 2.62 -11.27 15.18
N LYS A 12 1.45 -10.73 14.88
CA LYS A 12 0.97 -9.45 15.41
C LYS A 12 -0.06 -9.74 16.49
N ALA A 13 0.31 -9.39 17.73
CA ALA A 13 -0.55 -9.44 18.89
C ALA A 13 -1.14 -8.04 19.17
N PRO A 14 -2.32 -7.95 19.82
CA PRO A 14 -2.90 -6.70 20.23
C PRO A 14 -2.07 -6.05 21.32
N THR A 15 -2.13 -4.73 21.39
CA THR A 15 -1.59 -3.98 22.52
C THR A 15 -2.45 -2.76 22.76
N GLU A 16 -2.82 -2.54 24.02
CA GLU A 16 -3.46 -1.29 24.45
C GLU A 16 -2.44 -0.16 24.57
N TRP A 17 -1.15 -0.47 24.46
CA TRP A 17 -0.03 0.45 24.60
C TRP A 17 0.92 0.33 23.41
N PRO A 18 0.47 0.71 22.20
CA PRO A 18 1.35 0.71 21.02
C PRO A 18 2.54 1.66 21.18
N HIS A 19 2.40 2.68 22.03
CA HIS A 19 3.44 3.61 22.42
C HIS A 19 3.44 3.78 23.94
N LYS A 20 4.61 4.02 24.55
CA LYS A 20 4.76 4.18 26.01
C LYS A 20 3.82 5.24 26.61
N THR A 21 3.39 6.22 25.82
CA THR A 21 2.63 7.38 26.27
C THR A 21 1.20 7.40 25.74
N GLN A 22 0.77 6.39 24.97
CA GLN A 22 -0.55 6.42 24.31
C GLN A 22 -1.31 5.13 24.59
N TRP A 23 -2.32 5.25 25.46
CA TRP A 23 -3.32 4.21 25.70
C TRP A 23 -4.35 4.21 24.57
N GLN A 24 -4.53 3.05 23.94
CA GLN A 24 -5.44 2.80 22.81
C GLN A 24 -6.21 1.50 23.07
N PRO A 25 -7.19 1.50 23.99
CA PRO A 25 -7.92 0.29 24.35
C PRO A 25 -8.69 -0.34 23.17
N GLU A 26 -9.03 0.44 22.15
CA GLU A 26 -9.64 -0.07 20.92
C GLU A 26 -8.72 -1.03 20.15
N LYS A 27 -7.38 -0.94 20.33
CA LYS A 27 -6.41 -1.84 19.70
C LYS A 27 -6.31 -3.21 20.35
N SER A 28 -7.04 -3.47 21.44
CA SER A 28 -7.19 -4.82 21.98
C SER A 28 -8.41 -5.59 21.42
N ASP A 29 -9.39 -4.92 20.80
CA ASP A 29 -10.50 -5.60 20.12
C ASP A 29 -10.13 -5.97 18.68
N LEU A 30 -9.50 -7.15 18.52
CA LEU A 30 -9.07 -7.65 17.21
C LEU A 30 -10.18 -8.30 16.40
N LYS A 31 -11.43 -8.34 16.88
CA LYS A 31 -12.49 -9.10 16.18
C LYS A 31 -12.66 -8.62 14.73
N ASN A 32 -12.72 -7.31 14.54
CA ASN A 32 -12.88 -6.72 13.21
C ASN A 32 -11.58 -6.79 12.41
N ASP A 33 -10.43 -6.53 13.02
CA ASP A 33 -9.12 -6.62 12.37
C ASP A 33 -8.85 -8.01 11.81
N ILE A 34 -9.14 -9.05 12.60
CA ILE A 34 -8.98 -10.46 12.21
C ILE A 34 -9.89 -10.81 11.03
N ALA A 35 -11.17 -10.41 11.10
CA ALA A 35 -12.10 -10.68 10.02
C ALA A 35 -11.65 -9.97 8.73
N THR A 36 -11.31 -8.68 8.83
CA THR A 36 -10.87 -7.84 7.70
C THR A 36 -9.59 -8.40 7.08
N ALA A 37 -8.57 -8.70 7.88
CA ALA A 37 -7.30 -9.24 7.42
C ALA A 37 -7.48 -10.51 6.59
N ARG A 38 -8.32 -11.44 7.06
CA ARG A 38 -8.60 -12.69 6.35
C ARG A 38 -9.38 -12.47 5.05
N TYR A 39 -10.40 -11.60 5.06
CA TYR A 39 -11.17 -11.31 3.85
C TYR A 39 -10.32 -10.60 2.80
N ARG A 40 -9.50 -9.62 3.22
CA ARG A 40 -8.57 -8.90 2.35
C ARG A 40 -7.52 -9.83 1.76
N SER A 41 -6.89 -10.67 2.58
CA SER A 41 -5.86 -11.61 2.08
C SER A 41 -6.44 -12.57 1.04
N LYS A 42 -7.59 -13.19 1.31
CA LYS A 42 -8.27 -14.08 0.34
C LYS A 42 -8.68 -13.35 -0.94
N TYR A 43 -9.19 -12.12 -0.80
CA TYR A 43 -9.55 -11.30 -1.95
C TYR A 43 -8.32 -11.05 -2.82
N LEU A 44 -7.21 -10.62 -2.23
CA LEU A 44 -5.98 -10.33 -2.96
C LEU A 44 -5.37 -11.59 -3.61
N ASP A 45 -5.38 -12.74 -2.93
CA ASP A 45 -4.90 -14.00 -3.52
C ASP A 45 -5.70 -14.40 -4.76
N ARG A 46 -7.03 -14.25 -4.70
CA ARG A 46 -7.89 -14.50 -5.85
C ARG A 46 -7.62 -13.49 -6.97
N MET A 47 -7.52 -12.20 -6.64
CA MET A 47 -7.21 -11.16 -7.63
C MET A 47 -5.87 -11.46 -8.32
N ASP A 48 -4.82 -11.76 -7.57
CA ASP A 48 -3.52 -12.11 -8.15
C ASP A 48 -3.59 -13.41 -8.99
N GLY A 49 -4.44 -14.37 -8.63
CA GLY A 49 -4.72 -15.55 -9.45
C GLY A 49 -5.52 -15.26 -10.74
N GLU A 50 -6.22 -14.13 -10.84
CA GLU A 50 -6.98 -13.73 -12.01
C GLU A 50 -6.20 -12.78 -12.94
N ILE A 51 -5.45 -11.82 -12.38
CA ILE A 51 -4.76 -10.74 -13.10
C ILE A 51 -3.23 -10.79 -12.99
N GLY A 52 -2.68 -11.83 -12.37
CA GLY A 52 -1.28 -11.93 -11.99
C GLY A 52 -0.90 -10.98 -10.85
N GLY A 53 0.29 -11.18 -10.26
CA GLY A 53 0.89 -10.21 -9.33
C GLY A 53 1.57 -9.05 -10.08
N ASP A 54 1.78 -7.92 -9.39
CA ASP A 54 2.64 -6.83 -9.90
C ASP A 54 4.06 -6.98 -9.34
N PRO A 55 5.10 -7.06 -10.19
CA PRO A 55 6.46 -7.33 -9.74
C PRO A 55 7.08 -6.19 -8.91
N HIS A 56 6.47 -5.01 -8.88
CA HIS A 56 6.93 -3.85 -8.10
C HIS A 56 6.06 -3.55 -6.88
N LEU A 57 5.09 -4.42 -6.58
CA LEU A 57 4.18 -4.27 -5.45
C LEU A 57 4.00 -5.61 -4.75
N ILE A 58 4.60 -5.75 -3.58
CA ILE A 58 4.38 -6.90 -2.70
C ILE A 58 3.36 -6.50 -1.64
N ILE A 59 2.39 -7.35 -1.37
CA ILE A 59 1.43 -7.15 -0.29
C ILE A 59 1.45 -8.39 0.60
N LEU A 60 1.92 -8.25 1.83
CA LEU A 60 2.04 -9.37 2.75
C LEU A 60 0.66 -9.81 3.24
N ARG A 61 0.39 -11.11 3.19
CA ARG A 61 -0.90 -11.71 3.54
C ARG A 61 -0.96 -12.09 5.01
N GLU A 62 -2.09 -11.83 5.66
CA GLU A 62 -2.45 -12.45 6.94
C GLU A 62 -3.08 -13.83 6.69
N ILE A 63 -2.25 -14.87 6.79
CA ILE A 63 -2.61 -16.25 6.42
C ILE A 63 -3.37 -17.00 7.53
N LEU A 64 -3.21 -16.58 8.78
CA LEU A 64 -3.88 -17.19 9.93
C LEU A 64 -4.27 -16.11 10.93
N SER A 65 -5.37 -16.35 11.64
CA SER A 65 -5.78 -15.52 12.76
C SER A 65 -6.37 -16.39 13.85
N VAL A 66 -6.02 -16.10 15.08
CA VAL A 66 -6.53 -16.77 16.27
C VAL A 66 -7.25 -15.73 17.10
N ALA A 67 -8.48 -16.04 17.52
CA ALA A 67 -9.29 -15.15 18.35
C ALA A 67 -9.90 -15.94 19.52
N GLU A 68 -9.77 -15.41 20.73
CA GLU A 68 -10.46 -15.90 21.91
C GLU A 68 -11.87 -15.30 21.95
N LYS A 69 -12.90 -16.16 21.91
CA LYS A 69 -14.30 -15.71 21.83
C LYS A 69 -14.75 -14.85 23.01
N LYS A 70 -14.19 -15.08 24.22
CA LYS A 70 -14.63 -14.42 25.45
C LYS A 70 -14.03 -13.03 25.62
N THR A 71 -12.71 -12.92 25.46
CA THR A 71 -11.98 -11.67 25.69
C THR A 71 -11.87 -10.82 24.44
N LYS A 72 -12.16 -11.40 23.26
CA LYS A 72 -11.88 -10.82 21.93
C LYS A 72 -10.40 -10.57 21.66
N ASN A 73 -9.51 -11.05 22.52
CA ASN A 73 -8.08 -11.07 22.25
C ASN A 73 -7.77 -12.03 21.11
N GLY A 74 -6.60 -11.87 20.52
CA GLY A 74 -6.18 -12.74 19.43
C GLY A 74 -4.79 -12.45 18.95
N TYR A 75 -4.45 -12.96 17.77
CA TYR A 75 -3.30 -12.55 17.00
C TYR A 75 -3.53 -12.87 15.54
N VAL A 76 -2.83 -12.16 14.66
CA VAL A 76 -2.75 -12.49 13.24
C VAL A 76 -1.34 -12.96 12.91
N VAL A 77 -1.27 -13.98 12.06
CA VAL A 77 -0.02 -14.50 11.52
C VAL A 77 0.07 -14.08 10.07
N ARG A 78 1.18 -13.43 9.75
CA ARG A 78 1.47 -12.91 8.42
C ARG A 78 2.59 -13.71 7.77
N ASP A 79 2.39 -14.03 6.51
CA ASP A 79 3.40 -14.67 5.68
C ASP A 79 4.50 -13.67 5.31
N LEU A 80 5.75 -14.03 5.62
CA LEU A 80 6.95 -13.28 5.24
C LEU A 80 7.77 -14.01 4.17
N SER A 81 7.28 -15.14 3.64
CA SER A 81 7.93 -15.86 2.55
C SER A 81 8.25 -14.97 1.33
N PRO A 82 7.43 -13.97 0.94
CA PRO A 82 7.78 -13.08 -0.17
C PRO A 82 9.00 -12.18 0.09
N LEU A 83 9.47 -12.13 1.34
CA LEU A 83 10.67 -11.39 1.74
C LEU A 83 11.94 -12.26 1.78
N ASN A 84 11.81 -13.57 1.53
CA ASN A 84 12.94 -14.50 1.51
C ASN A 84 13.52 -14.63 0.10
N ASP A 85 13.77 -13.50 -0.56
CA ASP A 85 14.23 -13.43 -1.95
C ASP A 85 15.70 -12.97 -2.08
N GLY A 86 16.41 -12.87 -0.95
CA GLY A 86 17.80 -12.44 -0.87
C GLY A 86 18.01 -10.92 -0.88
N HIS A 87 16.94 -10.12 -0.83
CA HIS A 87 17.01 -8.66 -0.68
C HIS A 87 16.98 -8.22 0.80
N TYR A 88 17.30 -6.96 1.03
CA TYR A 88 17.07 -6.31 2.32
C TYR A 88 15.77 -5.50 2.26
N TYR A 89 15.10 -5.36 3.40
CA TYR A 89 13.86 -4.59 3.49
C TYR A 89 13.98 -3.51 4.55
N LEU A 90 13.92 -2.25 4.11
CA LEU A 90 13.98 -1.08 4.97
C LEU A 90 12.57 -0.64 5.37
N PRO A 91 12.18 -0.71 6.65
CA PRO A 91 10.94 -0.09 7.11
C PRO A 91 10.96 1.41 6.81
N ALA A 92 9.92 1.94 6.15
CA ALA A 92 9.95 3.33 5.70
C ALA A 92 10.07 4.32 6.87
N PHE A 93 9.54 3.99 8.05
CA PHE A 93 9.70 4.80 9.27
C PHE A 93 11.16 5.01 9.70
N SER A 94 12.10 4.19 9.20
CA SER A 94 13.53 4.29 9.49
C SER A 94 14.27 5.31 8.60
N ILE A 95 13.63 5.85 7.55
CA ILE A 95 14.26 6.80 6.61
C ILE A 95 14.92 8.01 7.31
N PRO A 96 14.30 8.68 8.31
CA PRO A 96 14.96 9.79 8.99
C PRO A 96 16.31 9.39 9.59
N TYR A 97 16.38 8.20 10.19
CA TYR A 97 17.54 7.74 10.96
C TYR A 97 18.66 7.19 10.07
N VAL A 98 18.33 6.33 9.10
CA VAL A 98 19.35 5.64 8.27
C VAL A 98 19.42 6.15 6.83
N GLY A 99 18.39 6.88 6.37
CA GLY A 99 18.25 7.24 4.96
C GLY A 99 19.33 8.17 4.43
N ARG A 100 19.94 9.01 5.28
CA ARG A 100 21.09 9.86 4.89
C ARG A 100 22.33 9.04 4.56
N ARG A 101 22.58 7.97 5.32
CA ARG A 101 23.70 7.06 5.06
C ARG A 101 23.48 6.29 3.77
N ILE A 102 22.27 5.77 3.55
CA ILE A 102 21.91 5.07 2.31
C ILE A 102 22.07 5.99 1.10
N ALA A 103 21.50 7.20 1.14
CA ALA A 103 21.63 8.17 0.05
C ALA A 103 23.10 8.52 -0.24
N ARG A 104 23.93 8.70 0.80
CA ARG A 104 25.38 8.94 0.66
C ARG A 104 26.11 7.77 0.01
N ASN A 105 25.80 6.54 0.41
CA ASN A 105 26.38 5.34 -0.21
C ASN A 105 26.02 5.23 -1.70
N ASN A 106 24.87 5.79 -2.08
CA ASN A 106 24.38 5.88 -3.46
C ASN A 106 24.85 7.18 -4.18
N LEU A 107 25.81 7.92 -3.61
CA LEU A 107 26.35 9.17 -4.14
C LEU A 107 25.29 10.23 -4.47
N ALA A 108 24.19 10.25 -3.70
CA ALA A 108 23.05 11.12 -3.96
C ALA A 108 22.71 12.00 -2.74
N PRO A 109 22.25 13.25 -2.95
CA PRO A 109 21.72 14.07 -1.86
C PRO A 109 20.45 13.45 -1.25
N PHE A 110 20.34 13.52 0.09
CA PHE A 110 19.26 12.87 0.85
C PHE A 110 17.85 13.16 0.33
N ALA A 111 17.50 14.45 0.18
CA ALA A 111 16.13 14.83 -0.17
C ALA A 111 15.71 14.37 -1.58
N PRO A 112 16.44 14.68 -2.67
CA PRO A 112 16.16 14.15 -4.01
C PRO A 112 16.14 12.63 -4.09
N PHE A 113 17.08 11.96 -3.40
CA PHE A 113 17.16 10.50 -3.40
C PHE A 113 15.87 9.86 -2.90
N TRP A 114 15.38 10.29 -1.74
CA TRP A 114 14.15 9.76 -1.15
C TRP A 114 12.86 10.33 -1.75
N THR A 115 12.90 11.49 -2.44
CA THR A 115 11.79 11.91 -3.31
C THR A 115 11.51 10.83 -4.35
N LYS A 116 12.53 10.39 -5.08
CA LYS A 116 12.40 9.37 -6.14
C LYS A 116 12.13 7.99 -5.57
N ASN A 117 12.98 7.55 -4.63
CA ASN A 117 13.01 6.14 -4.21
C ASN A 117 12.02 5.79 -3.09
N TYR A 118 11.34 6.79 -2.51
CA TYR A 118 10.26 6.54 -1.55
C TYR A 118 8.99 7.30 -1.91
N ALA A 119 9.01 8.63 -1.99
CA ALA A 119 7.77 9.39 -2.15
C ALA A 119 7.05 9.10 -3.48
N GLU A 120 7.77 9.15 -4.61
CA GLU A 120 7.22 8.81 -5.92
C GLU A 120 6.89 7.31 -6.02
N LEU A 121 7.77 6.43 -5.54
CA LEU A 121 7.53 4.99 -5.50
C LEU A 121 6.24 4.67 -4.75
N LEU A 122 6.05 5.25 -3.57
CA LEU A 122 4.86 5.06 -2.76
C LEU A 122 3.59 5.53 -3.48
N GLY A 123 3.63 6.69 -4.13
CA GLY A 123 2.52 7.19 -4.92
C GLY A 123 2.11 6.19 -6.01
N ARG A 124 3.08 5.64 -6.76
CA ARG A 124 2.83 4.61 -7.78
C ARG A 124 2.30 3.32 -7.17
N SER A 125 2.86 2.85 -6.07
CA SER A 125 2.43 1.62 -5.41
C SER A 125 1.01 1.72 -4.85
N LYS A 126 0.62 2.88 -4.29
CA LYS A 126 -0.78 3.12 -3.87
C LYS A 126 -1.73 3.24 -5.05
N ALA A 127 -1.30 3.83 -6.16
CA ALA A 127 -2.08 3.86 -7.39
C ALA A 127 -2.34 2.43 -7.91
N LYS A 128 -1.32 1.57 -7.88
CA LYS A 128 -1.46 0.15 -8.23
C LYS A 128 -2.37 -0.59 -7.27
N LEU A 129 -2.28 -0.32 -5.96
CA LEU A 129 -3.20 -0.89 -4.97
C LEU A 129 -4.67 -0.59 -5.33
N LEU A 130 -4.95 0.67 -5.69
CA LEU A 130 -6.29 1.08 -6.12
C LEU A 130 -6.70 0.44 -7.45
N LEU A 131 -5.84 0.50 -8.46
CA LEU A 131 -6.19 0.05 -9.82
C LEU A 131 -6.38 -1.46 -9.93
N ARG A 132 -5.53 -2.23 -9.23
CA ARG A 132 -5.53 -3.68 -9.32
C ARG A 132 -6.53 -4.32 -8.39
N TYR A 133 -6.77 -3.70 -7.23
CA TYR A 133 -7.52 -4.33 -6.16
C TYR A 133 -8.67 -3.47 -5.64
N GLY A 134 -8.90 -2.27 -6.18
CA GLY A 134 -9.92 -1.33 -5.70
C GLY A 134 -9.75 -0.88 -4.24
N LEU A 135 -8.60 -1.16 -3.63
CA LEU A 135 -8.27 -0.83 -2.24
C LEU A 135 -7.46 0.46 -2.14
N GLN A 136 -7.68 1.22 -1.07
CA GLN A 136 -6.77 2.26 -0.60
C GLN A 136 -6.50 2.09 0.89
N MET A 137 -5.31 2.43 1.35
CA MET A 137 -4.98 2.42 2.78
C MET A 137 -5.72 3.54 3.50
N GLU A 138 -6.32 3.27 4.65
CA GLU A 138 -6.98 4.28 5.49
C GLU A 138 -5.97 5.05 6.33
N THR A 139 -5.12 4.34 7.08
CA THR A 139 -4.05 4.98 7.86
C THR A 139 -2.67 4.50 7.37
N PRO A 140 -2.19 4.98 6.20
CA PRO A 140 -0.94 4.50 5.62
C PRO A 140 0.27 4.99 6.40
N ASN A 141 0.49 4.51 7.61
CA ASN A 141 1.65 4.83 8.43
C ASN A 141 2.92 4.32 7.71
N PRO A 142 4.04 5.05 7.73
CA PRO A 142 5.32 4.55 7.21
C PRO A 142 5.79 3.24 7.88
N GLN A 143 5.22 2.87 9.02
CA GLN A 143 5.40 1.54 9.60
C GLN A 143 4.78 0.44 8.74
N ASN A 144 3.74 0.69 7.95
CA ASN A 144 3.05 -0.31 7.14
C ASN A 144 3.74 -0.56 5.78
N MET A 145 4.94 -0.02 5.58
CA MET A 145 5.64 -0.03 4.31
C MET A 145 7.09 -0.48 4.48
N LEU A 146 7.56 -1.36 3.59
CA LEU A 146 8.97 -1.70 3.46
C LEU A 146 9.46 -1.35 2.05
N ILE A 147 10.66 -0.79 1.97
CA ILE A 147 11.36 -0.53 0.71
C ILE A 147 12.35 -1.67 0.51
N GLN A 148 12.23 -2.38 -0.61
CA GLN A 148 13.20 -3.41 -0.95
C GLN A 148 14.50 -2.74 -1.43
N LEU A 149 15.62 -3.23 -0.91
CA LEU A 149 16.96 -2.82 -1.24
C LEU A 149 17.76 -4.02 -1.76
N ASP A 150 18.60 -3.79 -2.76
CA ASP A 150 19.56 -4.78 -3.23
C ASP A 150 20.70 -5.02 -2.21
N ARG A 151 21.61 -5.93 -2.54
CA ARG A 151 22.76 -6.28 -1.68
C ARG A 151 23.70 -5.09 -1.39
N ASN A 152 23.65 -4.06 -2.22
CA ASN A 152 24.43 -2.84 -2.10
C ASN A 152 23.62 -1.69 -1.46
N LEU A 153 22.44 -2.00 -0.89
CA LEU A 153 21.51 -1.05 -0.29
C LEU A 153 20.92 -0.02 -1.27
N HIS A 154 20.86 -0.33 -2.57
CA HIS A 154 20.14 0.48 -3.56
C HIS A 154 18.67 0.09 -3.57
N PRO A 155 17.72 1.04 -3.53
CA PRO A 155 16.30 0.76 -3.73
C PRO A 155 16.04 0.09 -5.09
N THR A 156 15.36 -1.05 -5.07
CA THR A 156 15.07 -1.83 -6.29
C THR A 156 13.87 -1.28 -7.07
N GLY A 157 13.10 -0.39 -6.46
CA GLY A 157 11.81 0.07 -6.98
C GLY A 157 10.63 -0.82 -6.62
N VAL A 158 10.83 -1.83 -5.75
CA VAL A 158 9.74 -2.63 -5.17
C VAL A 158 9.34 -2.06 -3.81
N LEU A 159 8.04 -1.90 -3.61
CA LEU A 159 7.47 -1.54 -2.31
C LEU A 159 6.64 -2.70 -1.76
N VAL A 160 6.77 -2.93 -0.46
CA VAL A 160 5.99 -3.91 0.29
C VAL A 160 4.96 -3.17 1.16
N PHE A 161 3.68 -3.53 1.04
CA PHE A 161 2.66 -3.18 2.03
C PHE A 161 2.44 -4.32 3.02
N ARG A 162 2.19 -3.94 4.27
CA ARG A 162 1.72 -4.82 5.35
C ARG A 162 0.54 -4.18 6.07
N ASP A 163 -0.12 -4.94 6.93
CA ASP A 163 -1.32 -4.49 7.66
C ASP A 163 -2.44 -4.07 6.70
N ILE A 164 -2.73 -4.91 5.69
CA ILE A 164 -3.73 -4.60 4.67
C ILE A 164 -5.16 -4.59 5.22
N ASN A 165 -5.36 -5.04 6.47
CA ASN A 165 -6.61 -4.86 7.19
C ASN A 165 -6.96 -3.38 7.39
N ASP A 166 -5.97 -2.48 7.35
CA ASP A 166 -6.14 -1.03 7.39
C ASP A 166 -6.37 -0.42 5.99
N SER A 167 -7.12 -1.14 5.15
CA SER A 167 -7.49 -0.69 3.81
C SER A 167 -8.99 -0.72 3.61
N ARG A 168 -9.47 0.26 2.84
CA ARG A 168 -10.86 0.44 2.45
C ARG A 168 -11.02 0.17 0.96
N ALA A 169 -12.07 -0.55 0.61
CA ALA A 169 -12.54 -0.63 -0.75
C ALA A 169 -13.07 0.74 -1.22
N VAL A 170 -12.81 1.12 -2.48
CA VAL A 170 -13.32 2.34 -3.11
C VAL A 170 -14.47 1.96 -4.04
N SER A 171 -15.72 2.17 -3.62
CA SER A 171 -16.89 1.57 -4.27
C SER A 171 -16.99 1.79 -5.78
N PRO A 172 -16.78 3.01 -6.32
CA PRO A 172 -16.84 3.22 -7.77
C PRO A 172 -15.75 2.46 -8.53
N VAL A 173 -14.57 2.28 -7.93
CA VAL A 173 -13.46 1.54 -8.56
C VAL A 173 -13.73 0.04 -8.48
N GLU A 174 -14.16 -0.48 -7.32
CA GLU A 174 -14.56 -1.88 -7.15
C GLU A 174 -15.67 -2.31 -8.12
N ALA A 175 -16.69 -1.46 -8.27
CA ALA A 175 -17.77 -1.71 -9.21
C ALA A 175 -17.25 -1.77 -10.66
N ALA A 176 -16.23 -0.97 -11.00
CA ALA A 176 -15.64 -0.95 -12.33
C ALA A 176 -14.74 -2.18 -12.61
N ILE A 177 -13.96 -2.63 -11.62
CA ILE A 177 -13.10 -3.83 -11.79
C ILE A 177 -13.88 -5.14 -11.74
N GLY A 178 -15.13 -5.10 -11.26
CA GLY A 178 -16.07 -6.22 -11.33
C GLY A 178 -16.01 -7.17 -10.12
N HIS A 179 -15.55 -6.69 -8.96
CA HIS A 179 -15.36 -7.52 -7.78
C HIS A 179 -16.10 -7.01 -6.53
N PRO A 180 -17.46 -7.02 -6.54
CA PRO A 180 -18.26 -6.47 -5.44
C PRO A 180 -18.21 -7.26 -4.13
N GLU A 181 -17.60 -8.45 -4.08
CA GLU A 181 -17.54 -9.27 -2.86
C GLU A 181 -16.77 -8.58 -1.74
N ILE A 182 -15.81 -7.71 -2.06
CA ILE A 182 -15.03 -7.01 -1.05
C ILE A 182 -15.89 -5.94 -0.37
N LEU A 183 -16.76 -5.27 -1.13
CA LEU A 183 -17.80 -4.38 -0.61
C LEU A 183 -18.80 -5.14 0.27
N SER A 184 -19.16 -6.37 -0.13
CA SER A 184 -20.05 -7.21 0.66
C SER A 184 -19.40 -7.66 1.98
N SER A 185 -18.09 -7.91 1.95
CA SER A 185 -17.30 -8.30 3.12
C SER A 185 -17.19 -7.13 4.09
N ASP A 186 -16.91 -5.92 3.59
CA ASP A 186 -16.86 -4.68 4.38
C ASP A 186 -18.19 -4.40 5.08
N ARG A 187 -19.31 -4.53 4.37
CA ARG A 187 -20.64 -4.37 4.98
C ARG A 187 -20.90 -5.38 6.10
N LYS A 188 -20.43 -6.63 6.00
CA LYS A 188 -20.62 -7.66 7.04
C LYS A 188 -19.88 -7.35 8.33
N ILE A 189 -18.82 -6.54 8.27
CA ILE A 189 -18.00 -6.14 9.43
C ILE A 189 -18.23 -4.68 9.82
N ASN A 190 -19.32 -4.05 9.36
CA ASN A 190 -19.67 -2.65 9.60
C ASN A 190 -18.60 -1.65 9.15
N TYR A 191 -17.88 -1.97 8.10
CA TYR A 191 -16.92 -1.07 7.48
C TYR A 191 -17.58 -0.37 6.30
N THR A 192 -17.57 0.96 6.28
CA THR A 192 -18.15 1.75 5.20
C THR A 192 -17.13 1.88 4.07
N PRO A 193 -17.42 1.36 2.86
CA PRO A 193 -16.57 1.58 1.70
C PRO A 193 -16.41 3.07 1.40
N ASN A 194 -15.26 3.45 0.86
CA ASN A 194 -14.99 4.84 0.50
C ASN A 194 -15.66 5.18 -0.83
N ASN A 195 -16.23 6.38 -0.88
CA ASN A 195 -16.78 6.99 -2.09
C ASN A 195 -15.96 8.23 -2.48
N TYR A 196 -14.67 8.21 -2.15
CA TYR A 196 -13.70 9.26 -2.45
C TYR A 196 -12.30 8.63 -2.54
N LEU A 197 -11.38 9.33 -3.20
CA LEU A 197 -9.97 8.96 -3.24
C LEU A 197 -9.24 9.68 -2.11
N CYS A 198 -8.47 8.93 -1.33
CA CYS A 198 -7.54 9.52 -0.38
C CYS A 198 -6.20 8.79 -0.44
N PRO A 199 -5.23 9.29 -1.22
CA PRO A 199 -3.92 8.68 -1.29
C PRO A 199 -3.09 8.96 -0.03
N GLU A 200 -3.50 9.89 0.85
CA GLU A 200 -2.93 10.09 2.21
C GLU A 200 -1.40 10.23 2.21
N GLY A 201 -0.87 11.15 1.39
CA GLY A 201 0.57 11.36 1.22
C GLY A 201 1.26 11.88 2.47
N ASP A 202 0.57 12.71 3.26
CA ASP A 202 1.04 13.28 4.53
C ASP A 202 1.09 12.24 5.66
N LEU A 203 0.05 11.43 5.84
CA LEU A 203 0.04 10.35 6.84
C LEU A 203 1.13 9.30 6.58
N SER A 204 1.53 9.15 5.31
CA SER A 204 2.62 8.26 4.91
C SER A 204 4.00 8.71 5.32
N MET A 205 4.14 9.97 5.70
CA MET A 205 5.40 10.54 6.14
C MET A 205 5.29 11.08 7.56
N TRP A 206 4.20 10.75 8.25
CA TRP A 206 3.96 11.10 9.63
C TRP A 206 5.12 10.61 10.51
N HIS A 207 5.54 11.45 11.45
CA HIS A 207 6.72 11.32 12.32
C HIS A 207 8.09 11.55 11.67
N PHE A 208 8.21 11.77 10.36
CA PHE A 208 9.54 12.00 9.77
C PHE A 208 10.20 13.30 10.25
N ASN A 209 9.40 14.29 10.66
CA ASN A 209 9.84 15.54 11.28
C ASN A 209 10.04 15.44 12.80
N GLU A 210 9.76 14.30 13.42
CA GLU A 210 9.80 14.09 14.88
C GLU A 210 10.96 13.20 15.34
N ALA A 211 11.88 12.86 14.44
CA ALA A 211 13.06 12.02 14.68
C ALA A 211 14.24 12.75 15.37
N GLY A 212 13.99 13.79 16.17
CA GLY A 212 15.02 14.57 16.87
C GLY A 212 16.08 15.17 15.92
N SER A 213 17.36 14.89 16.18
CA SER A 213 18.48 15.35 15.32
C SER A 213 18.47 14.74 13.92
N TYR A 214 17.67 13.69 13.69
CA TYR A 214 17.52 13.02 12.40
C TYR A 214 16.30 13.51 11.61
N SER A 215 15.48 14.40 12.19
CA SER A 215 14.25 14.90 11.59
C SER A 215 14.43 15.39 10.15
N VAL A 216 13.44 15.11 9.32
CA VAL A 216 13.31 15.65 7.97
C VAL A 216 12.61 17.00 8.08
N SER A 217 13.20 18.04 7.50
CA SER A 217 12.60 19.38 7.54
C SER A 217 11.22 19.39 6.88
N ARG A 218 10.28 20.17 7.42
CA ARG A 218 8.93 20.35 6.87
C ARG A 218 8.90 20.66 5.37
N LYS A 219 9.79 21.54 4.90
CA LYS A 219 9.91 21.90 3.48
C LYS A 219 10.27 20.71 2.57
N VAL A 220 11.06 19.75 3.07
CA VAL A 220 11.37 18.52 2.32
C VAL A 220 10.16 17.59 2.31
N LEU A 221 9.45 17.45 3.44
CA LEU A 221 8.23 16.64 3.51
C LEU A 221 7.12 17.17 2.59
N GLU A 222 6.87 18.48 2.56
CA GLU A 222 5.89 19.10 1.65
C GLU A 222 6.21 18.80 0.17
N ARG A 223 7.51 18.77 -0.19
CA ARG A 223 7.95 18.37 -1.53
C ARG A 223 7.73 16.89 -1.79
N TRP A 224 7.98 16.04 -0.81
CA TRP A 224 7.74 14.60 -0.93
C TRP A 224 6.24 14.29 -1.07
N ILE A 225 5.37 14.92 -0.28
CA ILE A 225 3.91 14.80 -0.40
C ILE A 225 3.46 15.21 -1.81
N THR A 226 3.97 16.35 -2.30
CA THR A 226 3.67 16.81 -3.67
C THR A 226 4.15 15.81 -4.74
N ALA A 227 5.34 15.24 -4.57
CA ALA A 227 5.89 14.25 -5.50
C ALA A 227 5.12 12.93 -5.48
N HIS A 228 4.71 12.49 -4.29
CA HIS A 228 3.84 11.34 -4.08
C HIS A 228 2.51 11.50 -4.83
N ASP A 229 1.79 12.59 -4.62
CA ASP A 229 0.48 12.80 -5.24
C ASP A 229 0.58 12.90 -6.77
N LYS A 230 1.63 13.56 -7.27
CA LYS A 230 1.93 13.60 -8.71
C LYS A 230 2.21 12.21 -9.28
N ALA A 231 2.99 11.38 -8.58
CA ALA A 231 3.31 10.04 -9.00
C ALA A 231 2.07 9.12 -8.96
N TYR A 232 1.22 9.26 -7.94
CA TYR A 232 -0.07 8.57 -7.82
C TYR A 232 -1.00 8.88 -8.99
N ILE A 233 -1.24 10.16 -9.28
CA ILE A 233 -2.05 10.60 -10.43
C ILE A 233 -1.42 10.10 -11.74
N GLY A 234 -0.11 10.29 -11.90
CA GLY A 234 0.61 9.93 -13.11
C GLY A 234 0.55 8.43 -13.42
N GLU A 235 0.69 7.58 -12.40
CA GLU A 235 0.59 6.12 -12.54
C GLU A 235 -0.81 5.70 -12.99
N ILE A 236 -1.85 6.29 -12.40
CA ILE A 236 -3.25 5.98 -12.78
C ILE A 236 -3.52 6.37 -14.22
N LEU A 237 -3.14 7.59 -14.60
CA LEU A 237 -3.35 8.07 -15.95
C LEU A 237 -2.55 7.29 -16.99
N HIS A 238 -1.34 6.87 -16.64
CA HIS A 238 -0.51 6.00 -17.48
C HIS A 238 -1.17 4.63 -17.70
N ALA A 239 -1.60 3.96 -16.62
CA ALA A 239 -2.23 2.64 -16.67
C ALA A 239 -3.52 2.63 -17.50
N LEU A 240 -4.33 3.70 -17.40
CA LEU A 240 -5.58 3.82 -18.15
C LEU A 240 -5.39 4.27 -19.62
N GLY A 241 -4.14 4.32 -20.11
CA GLY A 241 -3.83 4.77 -21.48
C GLY A 241 -4.09 6.26 -21.71
N THR A 242 -4.35 7.03 -20.65
CA THR A 242 -4.58 8.47 -20.68
C THR A 242 -3.27 9.21 -20.39
N ASN A 243 -2.23 8.94 -21.18
CA ASN A 243 -0.95 9.62 -20.99
C ASN A 243 -1.13 11.13 -21.24
N PRO A 244 -0.81 12.03 -20.29
CA PRO A 244 -0.98 13.47 -20.46
C PRO A 244 -0.24 14.04 -21.68
N LYS A 245 0.84 13.38 -22.13
CA LYS A 245 1.57 13.78 -23.35
C LYS A 245 0.80 13.47 -24.65
N PHE A 246 -0.19 12.58 -24.62
CA PHE A 246 -0.89 12.09 -25.81
C PHE A 246 -2.42 12.28 -25.74
N SER A 247 -3.01 12.37 -24.55
CA SER A 247 -4.40 12.79 -24.38
C SER A 247 -4.47 14.32 -24.36
N LYS A 248 -4.45 14.95 -25.54
CA LYS A 248 -4.85 16.34 -25.70
C LYS A 248 -6.25 16.52 -25.09
N GLY A 249 -6.35 16.99 -23.84
CA GLY A 249 -7.63 17.31 -23.18
C GLY A 249 -7.83 16.89 -21.73
N LEU A 250 -7.03 15.97 -21.17
CA LEU A 250 -7.16 15.56 -19.75
C LEU A 250 -6.02 16.14 -18.91
N ALA A 251 -6.14 17.41 -18.55
CA ALA A 251 -5.21 18.09 -17.66
C ALA A 251 -5.55 17.85 -16.18
N ILE A 252 -5.60 16.59 -15.75
CA ILE A 252 -5.84 16.22 -14.34
C ILE A 252 -4.59 16.56 -13.53
N LYS A 253 -4.72 17.48 -12.58
CA LYS A 253 -3.61 18.03 -11.77
C LYS A 253 -3.79 17.81 -10.27
N SER A 254 -4.96 17.33 -9.85
CA SER A 254 -5.31 17.14 -8.43
C SER A 254 -6.04 15.82 -8.19
N ILE A 255 -6.04 15.36 -6.95
CA ILE A 255 -6.79 14.18 -6.52
C ILE A 255 -8.30 14.36 -6.72
N GLY A 256 -8.83 15.57 -6.48
CA GLY A 256 -10.25 15.86 -6.71
C GLY A 256 -10.65 15.78 -8.19
N GLU A 257 -9.81 16.25 -9.11
CA GLU A 257 -10.04 16.10 -10.55
C GLU A 257 -9.91 14.63 -10.99
N LEU A 258 -8.93 13.91 -10.44
CA LEU A 258 -8.77 12.48 -10.70
C LEU A 258 -10.00 11.69 -10.23
N GLN A 259 -10.51 11.98 -9.04
CA GLN A 259 -11.71 11.35 -8.50
C GLN A 259 -12.92 11.58 -9.41
N LYS A 260 -13.17 12.84 -9.82
CA LYS A 260 -14.25 13.16 -10.77
C LYS A 260 -14.10 12.37 -12.07
N PHE A 261 -12.87 12.22 -12.56
CA PHE A 261 -12.60 11.45 -13.77
C PHE A 261 -12.85 9.95 -13.57
N LEU A 262 -12.24 9.32 -12.55
CA LEU A 262 -12.39 7.89 -12.30
C LEU A 262 -13.84 7.49 -12.02
N PHE A 263 -14.62 8.38 -11.41
CA PHE A 263 -16.03 8.12 -11.07
C PHE A 263 -17.01 8.49 -12.19
N SER A 264 -16.51 9.02 -13.31
CA SER A 264 -17.32 9.21 -14.52
C SER A 264 -17.49 7.90 -15.29
N ASP A 265 -18.51 7.82 -16.15
CA ASP A 265 -18.70 6.67 -17.05
C ASP A 265 -17.46 6.35 -17.88
N LYS A 266 -16.72 7.39 -18.31
CA LYS A 266 -15.48 7.22 -19.06
C LYS A 266 -14.40 6.57 -18.20
N GLY A 267 -14.22 7.05 -16.96
CA GLY A 267 -13.26 6.48 -16.00
C GLY A 267 -13.58 5.02 -15.68
N ILE A 268 -14.84 4.71 -15.38
CA ILE A 268 -15.33 3.36 -15.09
C ILE A 268 -15.07 2.41 -16.28
N ARG A 269 -15.40 2.82 -17.52
CA ARG A 269 -15.11 2.01 -18.71
C ARG A 269 -13.61 1.75 -18.91
N LEU A 270 -12.76 2.74 -18.65
CA LEU A 270 -11.32 2.58 -18.76
C LEU A 270 -10.76 1.65 -17.68
N LEU A 271 -11.25 1.74 -16.44
CA LEU A 271 -10.89 0.83 -15.35
C LEU A 271 -11.27 -0.62 -15.69
N ALA A 272 -12.49 -0.85 -16.16
CA ALA A 272 -12.94 -2.17 -16.60
C ALA A 272 -12.05 -2.72 -17.73
N LYS A 273 -11.77 -1.89 -18.74
CA LYS A 273 -10.86 -2.25 -19.85
C LYS A 273 -9.47 -2.63 -19.36
N TYR A 274 -8.88 -1.81 -18.47
CA TYR A 274 -7.57 -2.07 -17.87
C TYR A 274 -7.54 -3.43 -17.16
N HIS A 275 -8.60 -3.77 -16.42
CA HIS A 275 -8.68 -5.04 -15.71
C HIS A 275 -8.79 -6.24 -16.67
N GLU A 276 -9.57 -6.12 -17.75
CA GLU A 276 -9.64 -7.16 -18.80
C GLU A 276 -8.29 -7.34 -19.53
N GLU A 277 -7.56 -6.25 -19.78
CA GLU A 277 -6.20 -6.32 -20.35
C GLU A 277 -5.22 -7.05 -19.43
N LEU A 278 -5.31 -6.85 -18.10
CA LEU A 278 -4.50 -7.59 -17.14
C LEU A 278 -4.84 -9.10 -17.16
N LYS A 279 -6.13 -9.46 -17.15
CA LYS A 279 -6.56 -10.86 -17.24
C LYS A 279 -6.07 -11.53 -18.53
N ALA A 280 -6.18 -10.83 -19.66
CA ALA A 280 -5.71 -11.33 -20.95
C ALA A 280 -4.19 -11.55 -20.96
N LYS A 281 -3.43 -10.61 -20.39
CA LYS A 281 -1.98 -10.74 -20.25
C LYS A 281 -1.58 -11.93 -19.38
N HIS A 282 -2.28 -12.15 -18.26
CA HIS A 282 -1.98 -13.25 -17.35
C HIS A 282 -2.26 -14.63 -17.99
N LYS A 283 -3.37 -14.78 -18.72
CA LYS A 283 -3.72 -16.02 -19.43
C LYS A 283 -2.77 -16.37 -20.59
N GLY A 284 -2.02 -15.41 -21.10
CA GLY A 284 -1.06 -15.60 -22.20
C GLY A 284 0.36 -15.96 -21.75
N GLN A 285 0.61 -16.02 -20.45
CA GLN A 285 1.88 -16.44 -19.83
C GLN A 285 1.80 -17.91 -19.40
#